data_AF-A0ABD3GYK3-F1
#
_entry.id   AF-A0ABD3GYK3-F1
#
_cell.length_a   1.000
_cell.length_b   1.000
_cell.length_c   1.000
_cell.angle_alpha   90.00
_cell.angle_beta   90.00
_cell.angle_gamma   90.00
#
_symmetry.space_group_name_H-M   'P 1'
#
loop_
_entity.id
_entity.type
_entity.pdbx_description
1 polymer ?
#
loop_
_entity_poly.entity_id
_entity_poly.type
_entity_poly.pdbx_seq_one_letter_code
_entity_poly.pdbx_strand_id
1 'polypeptide(L)'
;MSQPRERGEAVSSKTFVVTSVTSPRDSHESTELLDLEPLPVTALRNPAFEALYQQFEHFNPIQTQVFTTLYNTDDNVLLAAPSGSGKTVCAEFAILRMLQKGDFNGSSCCVYIAPVEALAEERFRDWESKFGVGLGLRVVELTGEKYADMRLLKQGQIIISTPKKWDVLSRRWKQLWLGQQVKLFLVDELHSIGAEGGAILEIIVSRMRYTEIAVRTIKSKKDAVDYLTWTFMYRMLSQNPSCYGFLGDSDRHALDHLSELVDVAISTLESSKCVQVEDMEVIPRAFGLIAAYYNISCIAIETFSLSLTGDTKMEGLIEILASASEYSRLPRRMVRELIHNQQVSAKESEFVYPQVKAIALLQAHFSRHALSESLALDQRDVLIVVNRLLPALVDVISSNGWLYPALLGMQLSQLVTQGLLERDSVLLQLPHFTTELAKRCHENPGRQVQSVFALEMENAERRELLQMTDLQLLDITTFCNRYPIVVKRYEVRHSDNIYAGETVVIRVLLERQMEGEELGPVDAPRFPEPKEEGWWLVVGDPSSNQLVAIEYESSDCEDCSDCEEPMED
;
A
#
# COMPACT_ATOMS: atom_id res chain seq x y z
N MET A 1 72.63 -22.61 -6.88
CA MET A 1 72.31 -21.17 -6.82
C MET A 1 71.12 -20.94 -7.73
N SER A 2 69.94 -20.85 -7.12
CA SER A 2 68.64 -20.70 -7.78
C SER A 2 68.39 -19.22 -8.03
N GLN A 3 68.13 -18.82 -9.27
CA GLN A 3 67.69 -17.45 -9.58
C GLN A 3 66.27 -17.21 -9.03
N PRO A 4 65.96 -16.00 -8.54
CA PRO A 4 64.61 -15.69 -8.08
C PRO A 4 63.68 -15.48 -9.29
N ARG A 5 62.53 -16.15 -9.27
CA ARG A 5 61.42 -15.88 -10.19
C ARG A 5 60.81 -14.52 -9.82
N GLU A 6 60.99 -13.53 -10.67
CA GLU A 6 60.18 -12.31 -10.64
C GLU A 6 58.72 -12.69 -10.93
N ARG A 7 57.84 -12.49 -9.95
CA ARG A 7 56.39 -12.53 -10.17
C ARG A 7 56.02 -11.22 -10.86
N GLY A 8 55.79 -11.29 -12.17
CA GLY A 8 55.15 -10.18 -12.89
C GLY A 8 53.74 -9.97 -12.32
N GLU A 9 53.50 -8.83 -11.68
CA GLU A 9 52.15 -8.37 -11.37
C GLU A 9 51.49 -7.98 -12.70
N ALA A 10 50.41 -8.69 -13.06
CA ALA A 10 49.60 -8.34 -14.21
C ALA A 10 48.78 -7.09 -13.87
N VAL A 11 49.33 -5.91 -14.17
CA VAL A 11 48.60 -4.65 -14.08
C VAL A 11 47.70 -4.53 -15.31
N SER A 12 46.42 -4.86 -15.15
CA SER A 12 45.39 -4.57 -16.15
C SER A 12 45.05 -3.08 -16.08
N SER A 13 45.51 -2.30 -17.05
CA SER A 13 44.96 -0.95 -17.29
C SER A 13 43.78 -1.06 -18.24
N LYS A 14 42.61 -0.61 -17.81
CA LYS A 14 41.44 -0.43 -18.66
C LYS A 14 41.31 1.05 -18.95
N THR A 15 41.45 1.43 -20.21
CA THR A 15 41.22 2.80 -20.68
C THR A 15 39.76 2.94 -21.07
N PHE A 16 39.03 3.82 -20.38
CA PHE A 16 37.68 4.21 -20.80
C PHE A 16 37.82 5.34 -21.83
N VAL A 17 37.24 5.15 -23.02
CA VAL A 17 37.12 6.23 -24.00
C VAL A 17 35.76 6.88 -23.80
N VAL A 18 35.77 8.09 -23.27
CA VAL A 18 34.56 8.90 -23.08
C VAL A 18 34.37 9.76 -24.34
N THR A 19 33.51 9.33 -25.25
CA THR A 19 33.27 10.02 -26.53
C THR A 19 32.13 11.04 -26.49
N SER A 20 31.24 10.96 -25.50
CA SER A 20 30.10 11.87 -25.35
C SER A 20 29.62 11.93 -23.90
N VAL A 21 30.08 12.94 -23.16
CA VAL A 21 29.50 13.31 -21.86
C VAL A 21 29.07 14.76 -21.99
N THR A 22 27.77 14.99 -21.89
CA THR A 22 27.24 16.34 -21.73
C THR A 22 27.29 16.69 -20.25
N SER A 23 28.04 17.75 -19.91
CA SER A 23 28.00 18.31 -18.56
C SER A 23 26.60 18.89 -18.31
N PRO A 24 26.05 18.76 -17.10
CA PRO A 24 24.88 19.54 -16.71
C PRO A 24 25.16 21.03 -16.98
N ARG A 25 24.14 21.78 -17.37
CA ARG A 25 24.24 23.24 -17.46
C ARG A 25 24.48 23.81 -16.05
N ASP A 26 25.47 24.68 -15.91
CA ASP A 26 25.90 25.24 -14.61
C ASP A 26 24.79 25.99 -13.86
N SER A 27 24.92 25.98 -12.53
CA SER A 27 23.95 26.22 -11.47
C SER A 27 23.19 27.56 -11.47
N HIS A 28 21.90 27.50 -11.11
CA HIS A 28 21.09 28.64 -10.73
C HIS A 28 21.61 29.28 -9.42
N GLU A 29 21.64 30.61 -9.38
CA GLU A 29 21.84 31.38 -8.15
C GLU A 29 20.65 31.15 -7.21
N SER A 30 20.92 30.84 -5.94
CA SER A 30 19.89 30.78 -4.90
C SER A 30 19.28 32.15 -4.70
N THR A 31 17.96 32.23 -4.52
CA THR A 31 17.29 33.49 -4.16
C THR A 31 17.91 34.07 -2.89
N GLU A 32 18.34 35.34 -2.97
CA GLU A 32 18.95 36.03 -1.83
C GLU A 32 17.94 36.16 -0.69
N LEU A 33 18.41 35.93 0.54
CA LEU A 33 17.64 36.16 1.75
C LEU A 33 17.71 37.65 2.06
N LEU A 34 16.57 38.32 1.91
CA LEU A 34 16.43 39.76 2.15
C LEU A 34 16.47 40.05 3.64
N ASP A 35 17.17 41.13 4.01
CA ASP A 35 17.19 41.65 5.39
C ASP A 35 15.88 42.43 5.67
N LEU A 36 14.80 41.67 5.87
CA LEU A 36 13.47 42.19 6.17
C LEU A 36 13.29 42.36 7.67
N GLU A 37 12.47 43.34 8.06
CA GLU A 37 12.02 43.44 9.46
C GLU A 37 11.28 42.15 9.87
N PRO A 38 11.62 41.53 11.01
CA PRO A 38 10.98 40.31 11.47
C PRO A 38 9.46 40.45 11.52
N LEU A 39 8.74 39.53 10.90
CA LEU A 39 7.28 39.62 10.81
C LEU A 39 6.63 39.17 12.13
N PRO A 40 5.83 40.01 12.81
CA PRO A 40 5.16 39.60 14.03
C PRO A 40 4.01 38.61 13.74
N VAL A 41 3.70 37.73 14.70
CA VAL A 41 2.58 36.75 14.58
C VAL A 41 1.23 37.43 14.29
N THR A 42 1.04 38.66 14.77
CA THR A 42 -0.15 39.50 14.52
C THR A 42 -0.37 39.84 13.04
N ALA A 43 0.61 39.60 12.17
CA ALA A 43 0.45 39.70 10.73
C ALA A 43 -0.57 38.70 10.15
N LEU A 44 -0.89 37.62 10.88
CA LEU A 44 -1.94 36.67 10.50
C LEU A 44 -3.34 37.29 10.50
N ARG A 45 -3.58 38.35 11.29
CA ARG A 45 -4.84 39.11 11.39
C ARG A 45 -6.06 38.23 11.72
N ASN A 46 -5.84 37.19 12.52
CA ASN A 46 -6.88 36.29 12.97
C ASN A 46 -6.50 35.77 14.37
N PRO A 47 -7.24 36.17 15.43
CA PRO A 47 -6.91 35.79 16.80
C PRO A 47 -6.82 34.27 17.02
N ALA A 48 -7.63 33.47 16.31
CA ALA A 48 -7.59 32.02 16.41
C ALA A 48 -6.30 31.44 15.80
N PHE A 49 -5.78 32.04 14.72
CA PHE A 49 -4.53 31.60 14.10
C PHE A 49 -3.32 32.09 14.88
N GLU A 50 -3.37 33.31 15.39
CA GLU A 50 -2.32 33.88 16.25
C GLU A 50 -2.12 33.04 17.52
N ALA A 51 -3.21 32.48 18.08
CA ALA A 51 -3.15 31.59 19.24
C ALA A 51 -2.35 30.30 18.98
N LEU A 52 -2.17 29.87 17.73
CA LEU A 52 -1.41 28.66 17.37
C LEU A 52 0.11 28.84 17.46
N TYR A 53 0.59 30.09 17.50
CA TYR A 53 2.01 30.43 17.40
C TYR A 53 2.57 31.16 18.62
N GLN A 54 1.94 31.04 19.79
CA GLN A 54 2.35 31.74 21.03
C GLN A 54 3.77 31.42 21.53
N GLN A 55 4.40 30.38 20.98
CA GLN A 55 5.78 29.98 21.30
C GLN A 55 6.86 30.97 20.82
N PHE A 56 6.54 31.87 19.89
CA PHE A 56 7.43 32.93 19.44
C PHE A 56 6.65 34.20 19.08
N GLU A 57 7.28 35.37 19.16
CA GLU A 57 6.64 36.65 18.85
C GLU A 57 6.74 37.02 17.36
N HIS A 58 7.83 36.60 16.71
CA HIS A 58 8.15 36.93 15.32
C HIS A 58 8.54 35.69 14.54
N PHE A 59 8.14 35.65 13.27
CA PHE A 59 8.57 34.64 12.31
C PHE A 59 10.05 34.86 11.93
N ASN A 60 10.75 33.78 11.59
CA ASN A 60 12.15 33.86 11.19
C ASN A 60 12.31 34.56 9.81
N PRO A 61 13.53 34.89 9.37
CA PRO A 61 13.74 35.62 8.10
C PRO A 61 13.19 34.91 6.86
N ILE A 62 13.31 33.58 6.79
CA ILE A 62 12.80 32.78 5.66
C ILE A 62 11.28 32.83 5.64
N GLN A 63 10.64 32.56 6.77
CA GLN A 63 9.19 32.63 6.96
C GLN A 63 8.65 34.03 6.63
N THR A 64 9.35 35.08 7.10
CA THR A 64 9.03 36.49 6.82
C THR A 64 9.06 36.78 5.32
N GLN A 65 10.11 36.37 4.62
CA GLN A 65 10.25 36.60 3.18
C GLN A 65 9.18 35.88 2.35
N VAL A 66 8.78 34.67 2.74
CA VAL A 66 7.79 33.89 1.97
C VAL A 66 6.34 34.13 2.38
N PHE A 67 6.10 34.81 3.50
CA PHE A 67 4.77 35.01 4.09
C PHE A 67 3.78 35.60 3.09
N THR A 68 4.16 36.67 2.39
CA THR A 68 3.24 37.34 1.45
C THR A 68 2.82 36.40 0.33
N THR A 69 3.73 35.59 -0.20
CA THR A 69 3.42 34.63 -1.27
C THR A 69 2.52 33.51 -0.75
N LEU A 70 2.86 32.91 0.39
CA LEU A 70 2.12 31.73 0.89
C LEU A 70 0.79 32.08 1.58
N TYR A 71 0.68 33.28 2.16
CA TYR A 71 -0.48 33.69 2.95
C TYR A 71 -1.41 34.66 2.22
N ASN A 72 -0.94 35.38 1.20
CA ASN A 72 -1.75 36.37 0.49
C ASN A 72 -1.99 36.05 -1.00
N THR A 73 -1.25 35.10 -1.59
CA THR A 73 -1.49 34.65 -2.98
C THR A 73 -1.90 33.17 -3.00
N ASP A 74 -2.23 32.68 -4.20
CA ASP A 74 -2.65 31.31 -4.45
C ASP A 74 -1.74 30.63 -5.49
N ASP A 75 -0.53 31.17 -5.65
CA ASP A 75 0.45 30.67 -6.61
C ASP A 75 1.10 29.38 -6.11
N ASN A 76 1.51 28.50 -7.03
CA ASN A 76 2.33 27.35 -6.69
C ASN A 76 3.73 27.81 -6.26
N VAL A 77 4.17 27.40 -5.06
CA VAL A 77 5.45 27.80 -4.47
C VAL A 77 6.40 26.62 -4.31
N LEU A 78 7.65 26.79 -4.75
CA LEU A 78 8.76 25.90 -4.40
C LEU A 78 9.62 26.58 -3.33
N LEU A 79 9.64 26.02 -2.11
CA LEU A 79 10.48 26.49 -1.02
C LEU A 79 11.64 25.52 -0.77
N ALA A 80 12.84 25.90 -1.22
CA ALA A 80 14.06 25.17 -0.96
C ALA A 80 14.87 25.86 0.15
N ALA A 81 14.89 25.28 1.35
CA ALA A 81 15.68 25.76 2.48
C ALA A 81 16.23 24.57 3.30
N PRO A 82 17.39 24.73 3.98
CA PRO A 82 17.96 23.69 4.83
C PRO A 82 16.98 23.18 5.89
N SER A 83 17.13 21.92 6.32
CA SER A 83 16.36 21.38 7.44
C SER A 83 16.55 22.24 8.70
N GLY A 84 15.47 22.46 9.46
CA GLY A 84 15.47 23.37 10.60
C GLY A 84 15.16 24.84 10.27
N SER A 85 15.03 25.21 8.99
CA SER A 85 14.67 26.59 8.57
C SER A 85 13.20 26.97 8.82
N GLY A 86 12.40 26.08 9.41
CA GLY A 86 10.99 26.32 9.69
C GLY A 86 10.06 26.20 8.47
N LYS A 87 10.42 25.37 7.48
CA LYS A 87 9.60 25.09 6.27
C LYS A 87 8.18 24.62 6.62
N THR A 88 8.01 23.89 7.72
CA THR A 88 6.70 23.43 8.21
C THR A 88 5.76 24.60 8.47
N VAL A 89 6.23 25.66 9.13
CA VAL A 89 5.41 26.88 9.37
C VAL A 89 5.04 27.56 8.05
N CYS A 90 5.94 27.54 7.05
CA CYS A 90 5.61 28.05 5.72
C CYS A 90 4.47 27.24 5.07
N ALA A 91 4.50 25.91 5.19
CA ALA A 91 3.40 25.06 4.72
C ALA A 91 2.08 25.36 5.47
N GLU A 92 2.16 25.64 6.77
CA GLU A 92 1.01 26.04 7.58
C GLU A 92 0.41 27.37 7.12
N PHE A 93 1.20 28.35 6.65
CA PHE A 93 0.65 29.58 6.05
C PHE A 93 -0.30 29.28 4.88
N ALA A 94 0.04 28.33 4.02
CA ALA A 94 -0.83 27.93 2.92
C ALA A 94 -2.14 27.28 3.42
N ILE A 95 -2.08 26.47 4.49
CA ILE A 95 -3.28 25.89 5.13
C ILE A 95 -4.16 26.99 5.72
N LEU A 96 -3.57 27.94 6.44
CA LEU A 96 -4.30 29.07 7.02
C LEU A 96 -4.91 29.97 5.94
N ARG A 97 -4.22 30.19 4.82
CA ARG A 97 -4.76 30.88 3.66
C ARG A 97 -6.01 30.18 3.11
N MET A 98 -5.94 28.86 2.95
CA MET A 98 -7.09 28.05 2.51
C MET A 98 -8.26 28.16 3.51
N LEU A 99 -7.98 28.20 4.82
CA LEU A 99 -8.99 28.43 5.86
C LEU A 99 -9.63 29.82 5.77
N GLN A 100 -8.84 30.88 5.52
CA GLN A 100 -9.37 32.25 5.40
C GLN A 100 -10.39 32.41 4.26
N LYS A 101 -10.22 31.66 3.18
CA LYS A 101 -11.14 31.69 2.04
C LYS A 101 -12.51 31.08 2.32
N GLY A 102 -12.65 30.34 3.42
CA GLY A 102 -13.86 29.59 3.73
C GLY A 102 -14.02 28.34 2.86
N ASP A 103 -12.92 27.84 2.28
CA ASP A 103 -12.96 26.71 1.35
C ASP A 103 -13.40 25.39 2.03
N PHE A 104 -13.43 25.32 3.36
CA PHE A 104 -13.89 24.16 4.13
C PHE A 104 -15.41 24.01 4.29
N ASN A 105 -16.23 24.86 3.67
CA ASN A 105 -17.69 24.85 3.83
C ASN A 105 -18.43 23.70 3.12
N GLY A 106 -17.83 22.51 3.02
CA GLY A 106 -18.60 21.29 2.81
C GLY A 106 -17.87 20.13 2.15
N SER A 107 -16.73 20.35 1.49
CA SER A 107 -16.02 19.26 0.81
C SER A 107 -14.54 19.49 0.48
N SER A 108 -13.96 20.67 0.66
CA SER A 108 -12.53 20.85 0.31
C SER A 108 -11.59 20.27 1.35
N CYS A 109 -10.43 19.75 0.90
CA CYS A 109 -9.38 19.26 1.78
C CYS A 109 -7.97 19.70 1.36
N CYS A 110 -7.08 19.70 2.34
CA CYS A 110 -5.63 19.80 2.15
C CYS A 110 -4.99 18.43 2.25
N VAL A 111 -4.07 18.12 1.36
CA VAL A 111 -3.28 16.88 1.40
C VAL A 111 -1.81 17.24 1.64
N TYR A 112 -1.22 16.62 2.64
CA TYR A 112 0.19 16.74 2.97
C TYR A 112 0.90 15.41 2.74
N ILE A 113 1.97 15.43 1.95
CA ILE A 113 2.80 14.28 1.62
C ILE A 113 4.11 14.39 2.41
N ALA A 114 4.27 13.51 3.40
CA ALA A 114 5.52 13.29 4.11
C ALA A 114 6.41 12.29 3.35
N PRO A 115 7.74 12.41 3.34
CA PRO A 115 8.61 11.51 2.59
C PRO A 115 8.63 10.07 3.17
N VAL A 116 8.45 9.91 4.48
CA VAL A 116 8.46 8.63 5.19
C VAL A 116 7.40 8.59 6.29
N GLU A 117 7.00 7.39 6.73
CA GLU A 117 5.92 7.18 7.72
C GLU A 117 6.21 7.85 9.06
N ALA A 118 7.43 7.74 9.59
CA ALA A 118 7.79 8.38 10.86
C ALA A 118 7.57 9.91 10.85
N LEU A 119 7.81 10.56 9.70
CA LEU A 119 7.55 11.99 9.55
C LEU A 119 6.06 12.29 9.33
N ALA A 120 5.29 11.37 8.74
CA ALA A 120 3.84 11.48 8.66
C ALA A 120 3.22 11.44 10.07
N GLU A 121 3.61 10.47 10.91
CA GLU A 121 3.13 10.33 12.29
C GLU A 121 3.53 11.52 13.19
N GLU A 122 4.74 12.06 12.99
CA GLU A 122 5.18 13.27 13.70
C GLU A 122 4.31 14.48 13.30
N ARG A 123 4.05 14.65 12.00
CA ARG A 123 3.19 15.74 11.51
C ARG A 123 1.74 15.57 11.91
N PHE A 124 1.24 14.34 11.95
CA PHE A 124 -0.11 14.05 12.42
C PHE A 124 -0.30 14.50 13.86
N ARG A 125 0.62 14.14 14.76
CA ARG A 125 0.57 14.57 16.16
C ARG A 125 0.67 16.09 16.34
N ASP A 126 1.54 16.75 15.60
CA ASP A 126 1.67 18.22 15.66
C ASP A 126 0.39 18.90 15.17
N TRP A 127 -0.13 18.49 14.02
CA TRP A 127 -1.28 19.12 13.40
C TRP A 127 -2.62 18.73 14.02
N GLU A 128 -2.76 17.54 14.60
CA GLU A 128 -3.93 17.16 15.40
C GLU A 128 -4.04 18.02 16.66
N SER A 129 -2.93 18.26 17.36
CA SER A 129 -2.87 19.21 18.47
C SER A 129 -3.12 20.65 18.02
N LYS A 130 -2.42 21.11 16.98
CA LYS A 130 -2.47 22.51 16.53
C LYS A 130 -3.76 22.87 15.81
N PHE A 131 -4.13 22.13 14.77
CA PHE A 131 -5.30 22.40 13.94
C PHE A 131 -6.55 21.65 14.39
N GLY A 132 -6.40 20.44 14.91
CA GLY A 132 -7.52 19.65 15.42
C GLY A 132 -8.09 20.24 16.70
N VAL A 133 -7.29 20.30 17.77
CA VAL A 133 -7.73 20.89 19.04
C VAL A 133 -7.80 22.41 18.94
N GLY A 134 -6.82 23.06 18.29
CA GLY A 134 -6.75 24.53 18.25
C GLY A 134 -7.80 25.20 17.36
N LEU A 135 -8.19 24.59 16.22
CA LEU A 135 -9.17 25.16 15.29
C LEU A 135 -10.42 24.28 15.07
N GLY A 136 -10.51 23.10 15.70
CA GLY A 136 -11.63 22.18 15.52
C GLY A 136 -11.64 21.45 14.17
N LEU A 137 -10.50 21.36 13.48
CA LEU A 137 -10.41 20.72 12.16
C LEU A 137 -10.26 19.21 12.27
N ARG A 138 -10.81 18.46 11.31
CA ARG A 138 -10.58 17.01 11.24
C ARG A 138 -9.26 16.71 10.53
N VAL A 139 -8.22 16.48 11.31
CA VAL A 139 -6.91 16.00 10.83
C VAL A 139 -6.93 14.48 10.81
N VAL A 140 -6.54 13.87 9.69
CA VAL A 140 -6.50 12.42 9.52
C VAL A 140 -5.16 11.99 8.93
N GLU A 141 -4.65 10.84 9.37
CA GLU A 141 -3.50 10.17 8.77
C GLU A 141 -3.97 8.92 8.02
N LEU A 142 -3.51 8.75 6.78
CA LEU A 142 -3.81 7.55 6.02
C LEU A 142 -3.09 6.32 6.58
N THR A 143 -3.85 5.24 6.71
CA THR A 143 -3.42 3.96 7.27
C THR A 143 -2.70 3.09 6.25
N GLY A 144 -3.06 3.20 4.96
CA GLY A 144 -2.63 2.30 3.90
C GLY A 144 -3.66 1.21 3.56
N GLU A 145 -4.70 1.06 4.38
CA GLU A 145 -5.84 0.18 4.11
C GLU A 145 -6.89 0.93 3.27
N LYS A 146 -7.18 0.39 2.08
CA LYS A 146 -7.93 1.09 1.03
C LYS A 146 -9.28 1.63 1.49
N TYR A 147 -10.09 0.80 2.15
CA TYR A 147 -11.46 1.17 2.56
C TYR A 147 -11.46 2.13 3.75
N ALA A 148 -10.59 1.90 4.74
CA ALA A 148 -10.41 2.80 5.86
C ALA A 148 -9.94 4.18 5.39
N ASP A 149 -8.95 4.23 4.50
CA ASP A 149 -8.42 5.46 3.93
C ASP A 149 -9.47 6.22 3.11
N MET A 150 -10.33 5.51 2.39
CA MET A 150 -11.47 6.09 1.67
C MET A 150 -12.48 6.79 2.60
N ARG A 151 -12.72 6.24 3.78
CA ARG A 151 -13.56 6.85 4.82
C ARG A 151 -12.87 8.07 5.44
N LEU A 152 -11.61 7.92 5.82
CA LEU A 152 -10.79 9.01 6.38
C LEU A 152 -10.72 10.19 5.42
N LEU A 153 -10.56 9.91 4.12
CA LEU A 153 -10.55 10.91 3.08
C LEU A 153 -11.87 11.72 3.04
N LYS A 154 -13.04 11.05 3.08
CA LYS A 154 -14.36 11.71 3.02
C LYS A 154 -14.61 12.62 4.23
N GLN A 155 -14.03 12.29 5.38
CA GLN A 155 -14.24 13.01 6.63
C GLN A 155 -13.16 14.07 6.86
N GLY A 156 -11.94 13.85 6.37
CA GLY A 156 -10.76 14.64 6.65
C GLY A 156 -10.75 16.01 5.97
N GLN A 157 -10.32 17.02 6.73
CA GLN A 157 -10.05 18.37 6.24
C GLN A 157 -8.55 18.57 5.95
N ILE A 158 -7.70 17.97 6.78
CA ILE A 158 -6.26 17.90 6.56
C ILE A 158 -5.89 16.41 6.54
N ILE A 159 -5.41 15.94 5.39
CA ILE A 159 -5.07 14.55 5.14
C ILE A 159 -3.55 14.43 5.07
N ILE A 160 -2.97 13.64 5.95
CA ILE A 160 -1.53 13.37 6.00
C ILE A 160 -1.28 11.99 5.42
N SER A 161 -0.32 11.89 4.50
CA SER A 161 -0.01 10.65 3.79
C SER A 161 1.47 10.54 3.45
N THR A 162 1.90 9.33 3.12
CA THR A 162 3.15 9.08 2.39
C THR A 162 2.89 8.96 0.87
N PRO A 163 3.92 9.01 0.01
CA PRO A 163 3.73 8.89 -1.43
C PRO A 163 3.07 7.57 -1.83
N LYS A 164 3.43 6.46 -1.16
CA LYS A 164 2.90 5.12 -1.45
C LYS A 164 1.41 5.03 -1.15
N LYS A 165 0.98 5.49 0.03
CA LYS A 165 -0.43 5.46 0.46
C LYS A 165 -1.29 6.33 -0.47
N TRP A 166 -0.82 7.53 -0.80
CA TRP A 166 -1.52 8.44 -1.71
C TRP A 166 -1.59 7.93 -3.15
N ASP A 167 -0.56 7.24 -3.65
CA ASP A 167 -0.56 6.69 -5.00
C ASP A 167 -1.69 5.66 -5.20
N VAL A 168 -1.92 4.78 -4.23
CA VAL A 168 -3.00 3.77 -4.29
C VAL A 168 -4.36 4.43 -4.42
N LEU A 169 -4.64 5.45 -3.61
CA LEU A 169 -5.92 6.17 -3.65
C LEU A 169 -6.06 6.97 -4.94
N SER A 170 -5.08 7.82 -5.26
CA SER A 170 -5.19 8.77 -6.38
C SER A 170 -5.22 8.11 -7.77
N ARG A 171 -4.91 6.82 -7.91
CA ARG A 171 -5.09 6.08 -9.19
C ARG A 171 -6.54 6.03 -9.65
N ARG A 172 -7.51 6.03 -8.74
CA ARG A 172 -8.96 6.01 -9.05
C ARG A 172 -9.61 7.39 -8.96
N TRP A 173 -8.84 8.46 -9.17
CA TRP A 173 -9.30 9.85 -9.04
C TRP A 173 -10.55 10.22 -9.85
N LYS A 174 -11.00 9.43 -10.82
CA LYS A 174 -12.26 9.65 -11.55
C LYS A 174 -13.49 9.15 -10.81
N GLN A 175 -13.36 8.00 -10.16
CA GLN A 175 -14.39 7.43 -9.28
C GLN A 175 -14.39 8.15 -7.94
N LEU A 176 -13.23 8.66 -7.55
CA LEU A 176 -13.06 9.45 -6.36
C LEU A 176 -13.35 10.91 -6.67
N TRP A 177 -14.26 11.51 -5.92
CA TRP A 177 -14.52 12.94 -5.80
C TRP A 177 -13.28 13.85 -5.59
N LEU A 178 -12.09 13.26 -5.42
CA LEU A 178 -10.79 13.86 -5.08
C LEU A 178 -10.35 15.02 -5.98
N GLY A 179 -10.48 14.89 -7.30
CA GLY A 179 -9.96 15.89 -8.24
C GLY A 179 -10.59 17.28 -8.09
N GLN A 180 -11.81 17.37 -7.54
CA GLN A 180 -12.52 18.64 -7.35
C GLN A 180 -12.38 19.21 -5.93
N GLN A 181 -11.96 18.39 -4.96
CA GLN A 181 -12.02 18.70 -3.53
C GLN A 181 -10.64 18.97 -2.91
N VAL A 182 -9.54 18.41 -3.44
CA VAL A 182 -8.20 18.79 -2.98
C VAL A 182 -7.88 20.21 -3.47
N LYS A 183 -7.84 21.19 -2.54
CA LYS A 183 -7.54 22.60 -2.85
C LYS A 183 -6.09 22.99 -2.58
N LEU A 184 -5.41 22.21 -1.76
CA LEU A 184 -4.02 22.41 -1.40
C LEU A 184 -3.28 21.07 -1.35
N PHE A 185 -2.16 20.98 -2.06
CA PHE A 185 -1.31 19.79 -2.09
C PHE A 185 0.12 20.18 -1.67
N LEU A 186 0.50 19.77 -0.47
CA LEU A 186 1.79 20.07 0.15
C LEU A 186 2.70 18.84 0.04
N VAL A 187 3.93 19.04 -0.44
CA VAL A 187 4.92 17.98 -0.55
C VAL A 187 6.16 18.38 0.23
N ASP A 188 6.43 17.66 1.31
CA ASP A 188 7.63 17.89 2.12
C ASP A 188 8.81 17.07 1.58
N GLU A 189 10.00 17.62 1.77
CA GLU A 189 11.27 17.05 1.34
C GLU A 189 11.27 16.52 -0.12
N LEU A 190 10.71 17.32 -1.04
CA LEU A 190 10.62 17.04 -2.49
C LEU A 190 11.96 16.64 -3.13
N HIS A 191 13.08 17.07 -2.53
CA HIS A 191 14.43 16.67 -2.94
C HIS A 191 14.65 15.15 -2.90
N SER A 192 13.82 14.41 -2.15
CA SER A 192 13.80 12.94 -2.08
C SER A 192 13.34 12.25 -3.38
N ILE A 193 12.97 13.01 -4.42
CA ILE A 193 12.64 12.49 -5.76
C ILE A 193 13.79 11.68 -6.39
N GLY A 194 15.04 12.01 -6.05
CA GLY A 194 16.22 11.26 -6.52
C GLY A 194 16.59 10.06 -5.63
N ALA A 195 15.90 9.86 -4.52
CA ALA A 195 16.14 8.76 -3.60
C ALA A 195 15.33 7.50 -3.96
N GLU A 196 15.55 6.42 -3.22
CA GLU A 196 14.78 5.20 -3.39
C GLU A 196 13.28 5.45 -3.12
N GLY A 197 12.43 5.07 -4.07
CA GLY A 197 10.98 5.34 -4.00
C GLY A 197 10.56 6.72 -4.52
N GLY A 198 11.51 7.58 -4.92
CA GLY A 198 11.23 8.92 -5.45
C GLY A 198 10.38 8.94 -6.73
N ALA A 199 10.44 7.88 -7.54
CA ALA A 199 9.57 7.74 -8.72
C ALA A 199 8.07 7.76 -8.36
N ILE A 200 7.67 7.23 -7.20
CA ILE A 200 6.28 7.27 -6.74
C ILE A 200 5.89 8.72 -6.38
N LEU A 201 6.79 9.44 -5.69
CA LEU A 201 6.59 10.85 -5.37
C LEU A 201 6.44 11.69 -6.65
N GLU A 202 7.29 11.46 -7.64
CA GLU A 202 7.18 12.11 -8.94
C GLU A 202 5.83 11.84 -9.62
N ILE A 203 5.40 10.58 -9.64
CA ILE A 203 4.14 10.17 -10.27
C ILE A 203 2.94 10.85 -9.60
N ILE A 204 2.88 10.89 -8.26
CA ILE A 204 1.74 11.52 -7.59
C ILE A 204 1.71 13.04 -7.80
N VAL A 205 2.86 13.72 -7.77
CA VAL A 205 2.93 15.16 -8.02
C VAL A 205 2.51 15.45 -9.47
N SER A 206 3.03 14.67 -10.42
CA SER A 206 2.67 14.78 -11.84
C SER A 206 1.18 14.52 -12.06
N ARG A 207 0.60 13.53 -11.36
CA ARG A 207 -0.83 13.20 -11.41
C ARG A 207 -1.69 14.34 -10.87
N MET A 208 -1.33 14.97 -9.76
CA MET A 208 -2.10 16.11 -9.24
C MET A 208 -2.17 17.26 -10.25
N ARG A 209 -1.07 17.54 -10.96
CA ARG A 209 -1.04 18.55 -12.04
C ARG A 209 -1.80 18.10 -13.29
N TYR A 210 -1.64 16.83 -13.68
CA TYR A 210 -2.28 16.28 -14.87
C TYR A 210 -3.80 16.24 -14.69
N THR A 211 -4.30 15.80 -13.52
CA THR A 211 -5.74 15.69 -13.25
C THR A 211 -6.46 17.03 -13.15
N GLU A 212 -5.75 18.09 -12.72
CA GLU A 212 -6.27 19.47 -12.75
C GLU A 212 -6.55 19.95 -14.19
N ILE A 213 -5.76 19.49 -15.17
CA ILE A 213 -5.74 20.04 -16.53
C ILE A 213 -6.34 19.08 -17.58
N ALA A 214 -6.18 17.78 -17.40
CA ALA A 214 -6.50 16.73 -18.36
C ALA A 214 -7.32 15.61 -17.72
N VAL A 215 -8.55 15.42 -18.22
CA VAL A 215 -9.53 14.46 -17.66
C VAL A 215 -9.37 13.03 -18.24
N ARG A 216 -8.34 12.76 -19.04
CA ARG A 216 -8.29 11.54 -19.88
C ARG A 216 -7.49 10.40 -19.24
N THR A 217 -8.00 9.18 -19.40
CA THR A 217 -7.23 7.95 -19.11
C THR A 217 -6.34 7.68 -20.33
N ILE A 218 -5.14 7.13 -20.14
CA ILE A 218 -4.27 6.72 -21.24
C ILE A 218 -4.98 5.64 -22.04
N LYS A 219 -5.30 5.90 -23.31
CA LYS A 219 -5.97 4.96 -24.22
C LYS A 219 -5.11 4.58 -25.42
N SER A 220 -4.03 5.30 -25.67
CA SER A 220 -3.14 5.07 -26.80
C SER A 220 -1.67 5.30 -26.41
N LYS A 221 -0.75 4.82 -27.24
CA LYS A 221 0.69 5.10 -27.08
C LYS A 221 0.97 6.60 -27.04
N LYS A 222 0.24 7.37 -27.85
CA LYS A 222 0.35 8.83 -27.87
C LYS A 222 -0.04 9.43 -26.53
N ASP A 223 -1.15 8.99 -25.93
CA ASP A 223 -1.58 9.49 -24.62
C ASP A 223 -0.53 9.18 -23.52
N ALA A 224 0.16 8.04 -23.64
CA ALA A 224 1.23 7.66 -22.72
C ALA A 224 2.46 8.57 -22.85
N VAL A 225 2.89 8.88 -24.08
CA VAL A 225 3.96 9.85 -24.34
C VAL A 225 3.54 11.22 -23.81
N ASP A 226 2.32 11.66 -24.12
CA ASP A 226 1.76 12.93 -23.64
C ASP A 226 1.76 12.98 -22.10
N TYR A 227 1.37 11.90 -21.41
CA TYR A 227 1.45 11.80 -19.95
C TYR A 227 2.89 11.95 -19.43
N LEU A 228 3.87 11.30 -20.07
CA LEU A 228 5.28 11.43 -19.67
C LEU A 228 5.81 12.86 -19.80
N THR A 229 5.27 13.70 -20.69
CA THR A 229 5.67 15.13 -20.76
C THR A 229 5.33 15.95 -19.50
N TRP A 230 4.43 15.43 -18.65
CA TRP A 230 4.06 16.05 -17.37
C TRP A 230 4.99 15.69 -16.22
N THR A 231 5.88 14.73 -16.44
CA THR A 231 6.80 14.22 -15.41
C THR A 231 8.03 15.10 -15.23
N PHE A 232 8.69 14.97 -14.07
CA PHE A 232 9.96 15.64 -13.83
C PHE A 232 11.09 15.04 -14.67
N MET A 233 11.03 13.73 -14.94
CA MET A 233 11.91 13.01 -15.86
C MET A 233 11.98 13.70 -17.23
N TYR A 234 10.84 14.11 -17.82
CA TYR A 234 10.86 14.83 -19.10
C TYR A 234 11.59 16.16 -19.02
N ARG A 235 11.46 16.91 -17.91
CA ARG A 235 12.20 18.16 -17.69
C ARG A 235 13.71 17.91 -17.53
N MET A 236 14.07 16.78 -16.93
CA MET A 236 15.46 16.41 -16.69
C MET A 236 16.14 15.83 -17.94
N LEU A 237 15.40 15.22 -18.87
CA LEU A 237 15.97 14.72 -20.14
C LEU A 237 16.73 15.81 -20.91
N SER A 238 16.22 17.04 -20.94
CA SER A 238 16.89 18.16 -21.64
C SER A 238 18.03 18.79 -20.83
N GLN A 239 18.04 18.63 -19.50
CA GLN A 239 19.03 19.24 -18.61
C GLN A 239 20.23 18.34 -18.34
N ASN A 240 19.99 17.02 -18.28
CA ASN A 240 21.02 16.01 -18.08
C ASN A 240 20.71 14.72 -18.89
N PRO A 241 20.83 14.77 -20.23
CA PRO A 241 20.57 13.63 -21.12
C PRO A 241 21.30 12.34 -20.73
N SER A 242 22.59 12.46 -20.41
CA SER A 242 23.47 11.31 -20.18
C SER A 242 23.04 10.45 -18.99
N CYS A 243 22.41 11.04 -17.96
CA CYS A 243 21.88 10.29 -16.82
C CYS A 243 20.74 9.32 -17.20
N TYR A 244 20.06 9.57 -18.32
CA TYR A 244 18.97 8.71 -18.81
C TYR A 244 19.42 7.81 -19.97
N GLY A 245 20.73 7.75 -20.28
CA GLY A 245 21.22 7.04 -21.47
C GLY A 245 20.79 7.70 -22.78
N PHE A 246 20.33 8.95 -22.73
CA PHE A 246 19.88 9.75 -23.86
C PHE A 246 21.03 10.64 -24.36
N LEU A 247 21.28 10.66 -25.67
CA LEU A 247 22.35 11.45 -26.30
C LEU A 247 21.83 12.58 -27.20
N GLY A 248 20.50 12.79 -27.23
CA GLY A 248 19.90 13.83 -28.04
C GLY A 248 20.00 15.22 -27.41
N ASP A 249 19.95 16.23 -28.27
CA ASP A 249 20.09 17.65 -27.95
C ASP A 249 18.84 18.48 -28.30
N SER A 250 17.76 17.85 -28.77
CA SER A 250 16.54 18.50 -29.24
C SER A 250 15.28 17.90 -28.60
N ASP A 251 14.22 18.70 -28.52
CA ASP A 251 12.91 18.26 -28.02
C ASP A 251 12.35 17.08 -28.85
N ARG A 252 12.65 17.05 -30.14
CA ARG A 252 12.28 15.94 -31.02
C ARG A 252 12.98 14.65 -30.59
N HIS A 253 14.30 14.70 -30.37
CA HIS A 253 15.04 13.54 -29.89
C HIS A 253 14.50 13.05 -28.53
N ALA A 254 14.11 13.98 -27.63
CA ALA A 254 13.52 13.62 -26.34
C ALA A 254 12.16 12.91 -26.51
N LEU A 255 11.30 13.40 -27.40
CA LEU A 255 10.01 12.76 -27.71
C LEU A 255 10.20 11.38 -28.37
N ASP A 256 11.17 11.24 -29.27
CA ASP A 256 11.50 9.95 -29.89
C ASP A 256 11.97 8.94 -28.82
N HIS A 257 12.80 9.37 -27.88
CA HIS A 257 13.23 8.55 -26.74
C HIS A 257 12.06 8.18 -25.81
N LEU A 258 11.16 9.12 -25.49
CA LEU A 258 9.94 8.81 -24.73
C LEU A 258 9.04 7.80 -25.46
N SER A 259 8.92 7.91 -26.78
CA SER A 259 8.14 6.96 -27.58
C SER A 259 8.73 5.55 -27.50
N GLU A 260 10.06 5.42 -27.59
CA GLU A 260 10.75 4.13 -27.45
C GLU A 260 10.56 3.53 -26.05
N LEU A 261 10.65 4.35 -24.99
CA LEU A 261 10.36 3.90 -23.62
C LEU A 261 8.92 3.42 -23.46
N VAL A 262 7.95 4.14 -24.03
CA VAL A 262 6.53 3.74 -24.02
C VAL A 262 6.32 2.43 -24.78
N ASP A 263 6.98 2.24 -25.92
CA ASP A 263 6.90 1.01 -26.69
C ASP A 263 7.44 -0.20 -25.90
N VAL A 264 8.59 -0.04 -25.22
CA VAL A 264 9.16 -1.09 -24.36
C VAL A 264 8.23 -1.40 -23.18
N ALA A 265 7.68 -0.37 -22.53
CA ALA A 265 6.78 -0.55 -21.40
C ALA A 265 5.48 -1.25 -21.79
N ILE A 266 4.84 -0.84 -22.90
CA ILE A 266 3.61 -1.46 -23.39
C ILE A 266 3.88 -2.90 -23.85
N SER A 267 4.99 -3.15 -24.54
CA SER A 267 5.40 -4.50 -24.94
C SER A 267 5.58 -5.42 -23.72
N THR A 268 6.18 -4.90 -22.64
CA THR A 268 6.31 -5.64 -21.37
C THR A 268 4.94 -5.93 -20.74
N LEU A 269 4.03 -4.94 -20.72
CA LEU A 269 2.68 -5.13 -20.18
C LEU A 269 1.87 -6.13 -21.02
N GLU A 270 2.05 -6.13 -22.34
CA GLU A 270 1.40 -7.06 -23.26
C GLU A 270 1.94 -8.48 -23.07
N SER A 271 3.26 -8.67 -22.92
CA SER A 271 3.85 -9.98 -22.62
C SER A 271 3.37 -10.55 -21.28
N SER A 272 3.18 -9.69 -20.28
CA SER A 272 2.59 -10.07 -18.99
C SER A 272 1.05 -10.18 -19.03
N LYS A 273 0.42 -10.12 -20.21
CA LYS A 273 -1.05 -10.17 -20.43
C LYS A 273 -1.86 -9.14 -19.63
N CYS A 274 -1.22 -8.03 -19.25
CA CYS A 274 -1.85 -6.96 -18.47
C CYS A 274 -2.63 -5.99 -19.36
N VAL A 275 -2.19 -5.82 -20.60
CA VAL A 275 -2.87 -5.00 -21.63
C VAL A 275 -2.89 -5.74 -22.96
N GLN A 276 -3.73 -5.29 -23.86
CA GLN A 276 -3.76 -5.70 -25.26
C GLN A 276 -3.76 -4.48 -26.16
N VAL A 277 -2.99 -4.51 -27.24
CA VAL A 277 -2.97 -3.43 -28.22
C VAL A 277 -3.78 -3.81 -29.45
N GLU A 278 -4.85 -3.06 -29.73
CA GLU A 278 -5.71 -3.22 -30.91
C GLU A 278 -5.88 -1.85 -31.59
N ASP A 279 -5.69 -1.77 -32.90
CA ASP A 279 -5.89 -0.54 -33.69
C ASP A 279 -5.26 0.73 -33.08
N MET A 280 -4.06 0.60 -32.50
CA MET A 280 -3.31 1.67 -31.79
C MET A 280 -3.92 2.10 -30.44
N GLU A 281 -4.99 1.46 -30.00
CA GLU A 281 -5.56 1.58 -28.67
C GLU A 281 -4.96 0.55 -27.71
N VAL A 282 -4.80 0.94 -26.45
CA VAL A 282 -4.28 0.10 -25.36
C VAL A 282 -5.46 -0.23 -24.46
N ILE A 283 -5.85 -1.50 -24.45
CA ILE A 283 -7.01 -2.02 -23.73
C ILE A 283 -6.52 -2.77 -22.49
N PRO A 284 -6.96 -2.40 -21.27
CA PRO A 284 -6.60 -3.14 -20.06
C PRO A 284 -7.23 -4.54 -20.06
N ARG A 285 -6.49 -5.52 -19.54
CA ARG A 285 -6.96 -6.90 -19.34
C ARG A 285 -7.09 -7.21 -17.84
N ALA A 286 -7.75 -8.32 -17.50
CA ALA A 286 -8.01 -8.71 -16.10
C ALA A 286 -6.75 -8.66 -15.22
N PHE A 287 -5.62 -9.17 -15.70
CA PHE A 287 -4.35 -9.16 -14.97
C PHE A 287 -3.79 -7.75 -14.74
N GLY A 288 -3.98 -6.83 -15.69
CA GLY A 288 -3.58 -5.43 -15.53
C GLY A 288 -4.49 -4.70 -14.53
N LEU A 289 -5.78 -5.02 -14.52
CA LEU A 289 -6.73 -4.52 -13.54
C LEU A 289 -6.38 -5.00 -12.13
N ILE A 290 -6.05 -6.29 -11.96
CA ILE A 290 -5.58 -6.87 -10.69
C ILE A 290 -4.29 -6.19 -10.23
N ALA A 291 -3.28 -6.08 -11.10
CA ALA A 291 -2.00 -5.42 -10.79
C ALA A 291 -2.22 -3.98 -10.29
N ALA A 292 -3.07 -3.23 -11.00
CA ALA A 292 -3.40 -1.85 -10.64
C ALA A 292 -4.22 -1.76 -9.36
N TYR A 293 -5.14 -2.70 -9.11
CA TYR A 293 -6.01 -2.74 -7.93
C TYR A 293 -5.20 -2.93 -6.65
N TYR A 294 -4.32 -3.94 -6.60
CA TYR A 294 -3.55 -4.29 -5.41
C TYR A 294 -2.20 -3.57 -5.31
N ASN A 295 -1.87 -2.74 -6.30
CA ASN A 295 -0.60 -2.05 -6.43
C ASN A 295 0.60 -3.01 -6.41
N ILE A 296 0.58 -3.96 -7.35
CA ILE A 296 1.54 -5.03 -7.55
C ILE A 296 2.17 -4.88 -8.94
N SER A 297 3.43 -5.27 -9.07
CA SER A 297 4.15 -5.30 -10.34
C SER A 297 3.52 -6.27 -11.34
N CYS A 298 3.47 -5.87 -12.61
CA CYS A 298 3.06 -6.79 -13.69
C CYS A 298 3.93 -8.04 -13.77
N ILE A 299 5.22 -7.93 -13.38
CA ILE A 299 6.16 -9.05 -13.34
C ILE A 299 5.73 -10.09 -12.29
N ALA A 300 5.19 -9.66 -11.15
CA ALA A 300 4.69 -10.58 -10.13
C ALA A 300 3.40 -11.28 -10.60
N ILE A 301 2.50 -10.56 -11.27
CA ILE A 301 1.30 -11.16 -11.88
C ILE A 301 1.66 -12.16 -12.98
N GLU A 302 2.66 -11.85 -13.82
CA GLU A 302 3.20 -12.79 -14.79
C GLU A 302 3.78 -14.04 -14.11
N THR A 303 4.56 -13.86 -13.05
CA THR A 303 5.10 -14.96 -12.24
C THR A 303 3.97 -15.85 -11.70
N PHE A 304 2.90 -15.25 -11.17
CA PHE A 304 1.72 -15.98 -10.69
C PHE A 304 1.02 -16.73 -11.84
N SER A 305 0.75 -16.05 -12.95
CA SER A 305 0.06 -16.64 -14.11
C SER A 305 0.83 -17.80 -14.73
N LEU A 306 2.16 -17.78 -14.71
CA LEU A 306 2.99 -18.85 -15.28
C LEU A 306 3.20 -20.02 -14.31
N SER A 307 3.10 -19.79 -13.00
CA SER A 307 3.43 -20.80 -11.98
C SER A 307 2.22 -21.50 -11.39
N LEU A 308 1.05 -20.84 -11.39
CA LEU A 308 -0.19 -21.40 -10.82
C LEU A 308 -0.85 -22.40 -11.78
N THR A 309 -1.43 -23.43 -11.19
CA THR A 309 -2.17 -24.50 -11.87
C THR A 309 -3.43 -24.88 -11.09
N GLY A 310 -4.35 -25.60 -11.73
CA GLY A 310 -5.58 -26.07 -11.09
C GLY A 310 -5.39 -27.08 -9.94
N ASP A 311 -4.18 -27.63 -9.79
CA ASP A 311 -3.77 -28.60 -8.77
C ASP A 311 -2.76 -28.03 -7.76
N THR A 312 -2.48 -26.72 -7.80
CA THR A 312 -1.54 -26.07 -6.88
C THR A 312 -2.00 -26.24 -5.42
N LYS A 313 -1.07 -26.67 -4.56
CA LYS A 313 -1.29 -26.91 -3.12
C LYS A 313 -0.74 -25.77 -2.26
N MET A 314 -1.03 -25.80 -0.96
CA MET A 314 -0.60 -24.80 0.02
C MET A 314 0.90 -24.49 -0.02
N GLU A 315 1.77 -25.50 -0.05
CA GLU A 315 3.23 -25.30 -0.15
C GLU A 315 3.62 -24.56 -1.44
N GLY A 316 3.05 -24.96 -2.57
CA GLY A 316 3.26 -24.30 -3.86
C GLY A 316 2.75 -22.86 -3.87
N LEU A 317 1.61 -22.58 -3.22
CA LEU A 317 1.11 -21.21 -3.07
C LEU A 317 2.10 -20.32 -2.31
N ILE A 318 2.69 -20.82 -1.22
CA ILE A 318 3.68 -20.09 -0.43
C ILE A 318 4.95 -19.83 -1.26
N GLU A 319 5.43 -20.83 -2.01
CA GLU A 319 6.60 -20.69 -2.87
C GLU A 319 6.39 -19.68 -4.00
N ILE A 320 5.23 -19.74 -4.68
CA ILE A 320 4.85 -18.82 -5.75
C ILE A 320 4.71 -17.40 -5.20
N LEU A 321 4.01 -17.24 -4.08
CA LEU A 321 3.85 -15.95 -3.41
C LEU A 321 5.21 -15.33 -3.07
N ALA A 322 6.11 -16.11 -2.47
CA ALA A 322 7.46 -15.67 -2.10
C ALA A 322 8.37 -15.36 -3.31
N SER A 323 8.00 -15.79 -4.51
CA SER A 323 8.71 -15.50 -5.76
C SER A 323 8.35 -14.13 -6.35
N ALA A 324 7.39 -13.42 -5.75
CA ALA A 324 6.95 -12.12 -6.22
C ALA A 324 8.08 -11.08 -6.25
N SER A 325 8.07 -10.23 -7.28
CA SER A 325 9.12 -9.23 -7.53
C SER A 325 9.26 -8.19 -6.40
N GLU A 326 8.23 -8.02 -5.60
CA GLU A 326 8.12 -7.13 -4.44
C GLU A 326 9.15 -7.50 -3.36
N TYR A 327 9.48 -8.80 -3.23
CA TYR A 327 10.48 -9.28 -2.28
C TYR A 327 11.92 -9.07 -2.76
N SER A 328 12.14 -8.62 -4.00
CA SER A 328 13.50 -8.35 -4.51
C SER A 328 14.29 -7.34 -3.66
N ARG A 329 13.58 -6.50 -2.90
CA ARG A 329 14.12 -5.50 -1.97
C ARG A 329 14.58 -6.06 -0.62
N LEU A 330 14.23 -7.31 -0.27
CA LEU A 330 14.65 -7.87 1.00
C LEU A 330 16.19 -7.90 1.10
N PRO A 331 16.77 -7.53 2.25
CA PRO A 331 18.22 -7.52 2.42
C PRO A 331 18.82 -8.90 2.14
N ARG A 332 19.83 -8.96 1.27
CA ARG A 332 20.53 -10.19 0.84
C ARG A 332 21.54 -10.67 1.88
N ARG A 333 21.07 -10.90 3.10
CA ARG A 333 21.83 -11.47 4.22
C ARG A 333 21.59 -12.98 4.26
N MET A 334 22.65 -13.77 4.43
CA MET A 334 22.54 -15.22 4.52
C MET A 334 21.82 -15.64 5.81
N VAL A 335 20.73 -16.39 5.68
CA VAL A 335 19.86 -16.81 6.81
C VAL A 335 19.87 -18.33 7.00
N ARG A 336 21.08 -18.90 7.13
CA ARG A 336 21.31 -20.35 7.21
C ARG A 336 20.56 -21.03 8.35
N GLU A 337 20.66 -20.49 9.56
CA GLU A 337 20.01 -21.06 10.75
C GLU A 337 18.48 -21.10 10.61
N LEU A 338 17.90 -20.00 10.09
CA LEU A 338 16.47 -19.91 9.87
C LEU A 338 15.99 -20.95 8.85
N ILE A 339 16.70 -21.07 7.72
CA ILE A 339 16.38 -22.01 6.65
C ILE A 339 16.40 -23.46 7.16
N HIS A 340 17.41 -23.85 7.93
CA HIS A 340 17.48 -25.19 8.51
C HIS A 340 16.38 -25.43 9.55
N ASN A 341 16.11 -24.46 10.43
CA ASN A 341 15.09 -24.59 11.46
C ASN A 341 13.68 -24.72 10.87
N GLN A 342 13.39 -24.01 9.78
CA GLN A 342 12.11 -24.04 9.10
C GLN A 342 12.00 -25.15 8.04
N GLN A 343 13.09 -25.90 7.79
CA GLN A 343 13.15 -26.98 6.82
C GLN A 343 12.82 -26.54 5.39
N VAL A 344 13.21 -25.31 5.00
CA VAL A 344 13.03 -24.83 3.63
C VAL A 344 13.91 -25.63 2.68
N SER A 345 13.30 -26.19 1.63
CA SER A 345 14.02 -26.91 0.59
C SER A 345 14.77 -25.94 -0.34
N ALA A 346 16.05 -25.70 -0.07
CA ALA A 346 16.92 -24.85 -0.89
C ALA A 346 18.39 -25.32 -0.81
N LYS A 347 19.16 -25.05 -1.87
CA LYS A 347 20.62 -25.28 -1.88
C LYS A 347 21.32 -24.18 -1.09
N GLU A 348 22.48 -24.46 -0.47
CA GLU A 348 23.22 -23.43 0.27
C GLU A 348 23.56 -22.19 -0.57
N SER A 349 23.78 -22.36 -1.88
CA SER A 349 24.01 -21.23 -2.82
C SER A 349 22.82 -20.29 -2.96
N GLU A 350 21.61 -20.75 -2.61
CA GLU A 350 20.35 -20.03 -2.76
C GLU A 350 19.94 -19.32 -1.46
N PHE A 351 20.67 -19.51 -0.35
CA PHE A 351 20.33 -18.93 0.96
C PHE A 351 20.45 -17.40 1.03
N VAL A 352 21.01 -16.80 -0.02
CA VAL A 352 21.14 -15.36 -0.21
C VAL A 352 19.99 -14.78 -1.03
N TYR A 353 19.16 -15.65 -1.65
CA TYR A 353 18.07 -15.22 -2.52
C TYR A 353 16.88 -14.72 -1.71
N PRO A 354 16.32 -13.55 -2.08
CA PRO A 354 15.17 -12.98 -1.38
C PRO A 354 13.96 -13.90 -1.28
N GLN A 355 13.69 -14.69 -2.31
CA GLN A 355 12.61 -15.69 -2.32
C GLN A 355 12.76 -16.72 -1.21
N VAL A 356 13.93 -17.37 -1.09
CA VAL A 356 14.18 -18.37 -0.05
C VAL A 356 14.05 -17.78 1.34
N LYS A 357 14.53 -16.54 1.51
CA LYS A 357 14.38 -15.79 2.75
C LYS A 357 12.91 -15.47 3.06
N ALA A 358 12.11 -15.04 2.08
CA ALA A 358 10.69 -14.79 2.26
C ALA A 358 9.93 -16.06 2.67
N ILE A 359 10.21 -17.21 2.05
CA ILE A 359 9.64 -18.51 2.45
C ILE A 359 10.02 -18.83 3.90
N ALA A 360 11.30 -18.69 4.26
CA ALA A 360 11.77 -18.98 5.61
C ALA A 360 11.12 -18.07 6.67
N LEU A 361 10.93 -16.77 6.37
CA LEU A 361 10.29 -15.81 7.26
C LEU A 361 8.78 -16.08 7.39
N LEU A 362 8.10 -16.48 6.32
CA LEU A 362 6.70 -16.90 6.34
C LEU A 362 6.51 -18.17 7.18
N GLN A 363 7.35 -19.19 6.99
CA GLN A 363 7.29 -20.40 7.80
C GLN A 363 7.61 -20.14 9.27
N ALA A 364 8.56 -19.24 9.56
CA ALA A 364 8.83 -18.79 10.92
C ALA A 364 7.64 -18.06 11.55
N HIS A 365 6.86 -17.31 10.75
CA HIS A 365 5.63 -16.66 11.20
C HIS A 365 4.57 -17.68 11.59
N PHE A 366 4.30 -18.65 10.72
CA PHE A 366 3.33 -19.71 10.99
C PHE A 366 3.72 -20.57 12.20
N SER A 367 5.01 -20.89 12.34
CA SER A 367 5.52 -21.67 13.48
C SER A 367 5.73 -20.85 14.75
N ARG A 368 5.47 -19.53 14.72
CA ARG A 368 5.67 -18.60 15.83
C ARG A 368 7.11 -18.66 16.39
N HIS A 369 8.08 -18.89 15.50
CA HIS A 369 9.49 -18.98 15.85
C HIS A 369 10.03 -17.60 16.23
N ALA A 370 10.75 -17.53 17.36
CA ALA A 370 11.37 -16.28 17.80
C ALA A 370 12.51 -15.88 16.84
N LEU A 371 12.48 -14.63 16.38
CA LEU A 371 13.48 -14.06 15.47
C LEU A 371 14.36 -13.04 16.18
N SER A 372 15.57 -12.82 15.64
CA SER A 372 16.37 -11.66 16.03
C SER A 372 15.71 -10.37 15.54
N GLU A 373 15.99 -9.24 16.19
CA GLU A 373 15.38 -7.94 15.87
C GLU A 373 15.46 -7.60 14.38
N SER A 374 16.63 -7.81 13.76
CA SER A 374 16.82 -7.55 12.33
C SER A 374 15.99 -8.44 11.40
N LEU A 375 15.73 -9.70 11.78
CA LEU A 375 14.89 -10.63 11.01
C LEU A 375 13.41 -10.42 11.30
N ALA A 376 13.05 -9.94 12.48
CA ALA A 376 11.69 -9.54 12.81
C ALA A 376 11.26 -8.32 11.97
N LEU A 377 12.16 -7.36 11.74
CA LEU A 377 11.92 -6.26 10.79
C LEU A 377 11.74 -6.79 9.36
N ASP A 378 12.61 -7.69 8.89
CA ASP A 378 12.46 -8.31 7.57
C ASP A 378 11.13 -9.10 7.46
N GLN A 379 10.71 -9.80 8.52
CA GLN A 379 9.44 -10.53 8.56
C GLN A 379 8.24 -9.57 8.52
N ARG A 380 8.30 -8.45 9.23
CA ARG A 380 7.29 -7.40 9.17
C ARG A 380 7.11 -6.90 7.74
N ASP A 381 8.20 -6.58 7.04
CA ASP A 381 8.15 -6.15 5.63
C ASP A 381 7.53 -7.23 4.73
N VAL A 382 7.85 -8.51 4.99
CA VAL A 382 7.25 -9.62 4.26
C VAL A 382 5.73 -9.65 4.47
N LEU A 383 5.26 -9.63 5.72
CA LEU A 383 3.84 -9.74 6.06
C LEU A 383 2.99 -8.58 5.50
N ILE A 384 3.52 -7.35 5.50
CA ILE A 384 2.86 -6.17 4.89
C ILE A 384 2.69 -6.36 3.38
N VAL A 385 3.70 -6.90 2.71
CA VAL A 385 3.64 -7.17 1.26
C VAL A 385 2.67 -8.32 0.94
N VAL A 386 2.67 -9.40 1.75
CA VAL A 386 1.74 -10.54 1.59
C VAL A 386 0.28 -10.08 1.59
N ASN A 387 -0.08 -9.11 2.44
CA ASN A 387 -1.46 -8.60 2.56
C ASN A 387 -2.07 -8.22 1.20
N ARG A 388 -1.24 -7.71 0.29
CA ARG A 388 -1.65 -7.26 -1.04
C ARG A 388 -1.44 -8.35 -2.09
N LEU A 389 -0.32 -9.07 -2.03
CA LEU A 389 0.00 -10.13 -3.00
C LEU A 389 -1.01 -11.27 -2.98
N LEU A 390 -1.50 -11.64 -1.81
CA LEU A 390 -2.29 -12.85 -1.65
C LEU A 390 -3.72 -12.71 -2.20
N PRO A 391 -4.48 -11.63 -1.92
CA PRO A 391 -5.74 -11.39 -2.63
C PRO A 391 -5.56 -11.29 -4.15
N ALA A 392 -4.49 -10.66 -4.64
CA ALA A 392 -4.18 -10.62 -6.07
C ALA A 392 -3.92 -12.00 -6.66
N LEU A 393 -3.23 -12.86 -5.91
CA LEU A 393 -3.01 -14.25 -6.27
C LEU A 393 -4.34 -15.01 -6.34
N VAL A 394 -5.27 -14.80 -5.41
CA VAL A 394 -6.63 -15.38 -5.45
C VAL A 394 -7.38 -14.90 -6.70
N ASP A 395 -7.29 -13.62 -7.05
CA ASP A 395 -7.95 -13.07 -8.24
C ASP A 395 -7.36 -13.64 -9.54
N VAL A 396 -6.04 -13.85 -9.61
CA VAL A 396 -5.40 -14.55 -10.74
C VAL A 396 -5.88 -15.99 -10.85
N ILE A 397 -6.00 -16.72 -9.75
CA ILE A 397 -6.55 -18.08 -9.73
C ILE A 397 -8.00 -18.08 -10.21
N SER A 398 -8.81 -17.14 -9.70
CA SER A 398 -10.22 -17.03 -10.05
C SER A 398 -10.45 -16.70 -11.53
N SER A 399 -9.58 -15.87 -12.12
CA SER A 399 -9.60 -15.56 -13.56
C SER A 399 -9.35 -16.79 -14.44
N ASN A 400 -8.73 -17.84 -13.89
CA ASN A 400 -8.53 -19.14 -14.56
C ASN A 400 -9.63 -20.17 -14.20
N GLY A 401 -10.58 -19.83 -13.31
CA GLY A 401 -11.71 -20.67 -12.95
C GLY A 401 -11.37 -21.86 -12.05
N TRP A 402 -10.27 -21.83 -11.28
CA TRP A 402 -9.89 -22.95 -10.40
C TRP A 402 -10.42 -22.78 -8.97
N LEU A 403 -11.28 -23.67 -8.52
CA LEU A 403 -11.94 -23.57 -7.21
C LEU A 403 -11.01 -23.88 -6.04
N TYR A 404 -10.37 -25.05 -6.04
CA TYR A 404 -9.58 -25.52 -4.90
C TYR A 404 -8.37 -24.62 -4.59
N PRO A 405 -7.54 -24.21 -5.58
CA PRO A 405 -6.45 -23.28 -5.30
C PRO A 405 -6.94 -21.92 -4.79
N ALA A 406 -8.12 -21.45 -5.23
CA ALA A 406 -8.68 -20.18 -4.75
C ALA A 406 -9.08 -20.27 -3.28
N LEU A 407 -9.75 -21.36 -2.88
CA LEU A 407 -10.09 -21.63 -1.48
C LEU A 407 -8.84 -21.78 -0.60
N LEU A 408 -7.79 -22.44 -1.11
CA LEU A 408 -6.50 -22.53 -0.40
C LEU A 408 -5.83 -21.15 -0.25
N GLY A 409 -5.90 -20.28 -1.26
CA GLY A 409 -5.41 -18.91 -1.17
C GLY A 409 -6.17 -18.09 -0.11
N MET A 410 -7.50 -18.23 -0.04
CA MET A 410 -8.32 -17.61 1.00
C MET A 410 -7.96 -18.12 2.40
N GLN A 411 -7.77 -19.43 2.54
CA GLN A 411 -7.32 -20.03 3.80
C GLN A 411 -5.93 -19.53 4.19
N LEU A 412 -4.99 -19.44 3.24
CA LEU A 412 -3.66 -18.90 3.47
C LEU A 412 -3.72 -17.43 3.97
N SER A 413 -4.73 -16.66 3.54
CA SER A 413 -4.97 -15.29 4.04
C SER A 413 -5.25 -15.28 5.53
N GLN A 414 -6.10 -16.20 5.98
CA GLN A 414 -6.46 -16.36 7.39
C GLN A 414 -5.25 -16.83 8.20
N LEU A 415 -4.49 -17.81 7.68
CA LEU A 415 -3.30 -18.36 8.32
C LEU A 415 -2.18 -17.31 8.48
N VAL A 416 -1.96 -16.47 7.46
CA VAL A 416 -1.00 -15.35 7.53
C VAL A 416 -1.46 -14.31 8.54
N THR A 417 -2.75 -13.95 8.53
CA THR A 417 -3.29 -12.93 9.46
C THR A 417 -3.16 -13.40 10.92
N GLN A 418 -3.51 -14.65 11.22
CA GLN A 418 -3.50 -15.17 12.59
C GLN A 418 -2.17 -15.81 13.03
N GLY A 419 -1.22 -16.00 12.10
CA GLY A 419 0.06 -16.65 12.37
C GLY A 419 -0.12 -18.09 12.84
N LEU A 420 -0.69 -18.93 11.98
CA LEU A 420 -1.02 -20.33 12.22
C LEU A 420 -0.57 -21.22 11.07
N LEU A 421 -0.29 -22.49 11.38
CA LEU A 421 -0.16 -23.57 10.38
C LEU A 421 -1.53 -24.19 10.07
N GLU A 422 -1.67 -24.82 8.91
CA GLU A 422 -2.91 -25.51 8.51
C GLU A 422 -3.36 -26.60 9.50
N ARG A 423 -2.39 -27.26 10.15
CA ARG A 423 -2.63 -28.33 11.14
C ARG A 423 -2.89 -27.85 12.56
N ASP A 424 -2.73 -26.55 12.80
CA ASP A 424 -2.84 -25.99 14.14
C ASP A 424 -4.30 -25.93 14.61
N SER A 425 -4.50 -25.97 15.92
CA SER A 425 -5.83 -25.71 16.48
C SER A 425 -6.22 -24.27 16.23
N VAL A 426 -7.43 -24.05 15.72
CA VAL A 426 -7.99 -22.69 15.54
C VAL A 426 -8.07 -21.91 16.84
N LEU A 427 -8.03 -22.58 18.01
CA LEU A 427 -8.03 -21.90 19.31
C LEU A 427 -6.73 -21.14 19.58
N LEU A 428 -5.66 -21.42 18.85
CA LEU A 428 -4.39 -20.69 18.99
C LEU A 428 -4.44 -19.24 18.49
N GLN A 429 -5.53 -18.82 17.85
CA GLN A 429 -5.79 -17.41 17.54
C GLN A 429 -6.19 -16.60 18.79
N LEU A 430 -6.72 -17.26 19.83
CA LEU A 430 -7.17 -16.60 21.04
C LEU A 430 -5.98 -16.11 21.88
N PRO A 431 -6.14 -14.97 22.58
CA PRO A 431 -5.11 -14.49 23.50
C PRO A 431 -4.86 -15.54 24.60
N HIS A 432 -3.60 -15.65 25.03
CA HIS A 432 -3.13 -16.56 26.10
C HIS A 432 -3.24 -18.07 25.82
N PHE A 433 -3.68 -18.49 24.63
CA PHE A 433 -3.77 -19.91 24.30
C PHE A 433 -2.41 -20.53 23.94
N THR A 434 -2.09 -21.65 24.59
CA THR A 434 -0.95 -22.51 24.26
C THR A 434 -1.41 -23.80 23.57
N THR A 435 -0.46 -24.53 22.98
CA THR A 435 -0.70 -25.85 22.37
C THR A 435 -1.29 -26.84 23.37
N GLU A 436 -0.84 -26.81 24.63
CA GLU A 436 -1.33 -27.69 25.70
C GLU A 436 -2.76 -27.33 26.09
N LEU A 437 -3.08 -26.04 26.17
CA LEU A 437 -4.43 -25.58 26.49
C LEU A 437 -5.41 -25.93 25.38
N ALA A 438 -5.03 -25.71 24.11
CA ALA A 438 -5.85 -26.09 22.97
C ALA A 438 -6.13 -27.59 22.95
N LYS A 439 -5.11 -28.42 23.27
CA LYS A 439 -5.27 -29.86 23.41
C LYS A 439 -6.23 -30.23 24.55
N ARG A 440 -6.11 -29.59 25.72
CA ARG A 440 -7.04 -29.78 26.85
C ARG A 440 -8.49 -29.42 26.48
N CYS A 441 -8.67 -28.36 25.71
CA CYS A 441 -9.98 -27.94 25.20
C CYS A 441 -10.57 -28.97 24.22
N HIS A 442 -9.74 -29.54 23.35
CA HIS A 442 -10.15 -30.60 22.42
C HIS A 442 -10.52 -31.91 23.13
N GLU A 443 -9.75 -32.29 24.15
CA GLU A 443 -9.93 -33.53 24.92
C GLU A 443 -10.91 -33.39 26.10
N ASN A 444 -11.61 -32.25 26.21
CA ASN A 444 -12.53 -31.98 27.32
C ASN A 444 -13.66 -33.04 27.37
N PRO A 445 -13.83 -33.79 28.48
CA PRO A 445 -14.79 -34.89 28.57
C PRO A 445 -16.26 -34.47 28.44
N GLY A 446 -16.60 -33.24 28.87
CA GLY A 446 -17.97 -32.74 28.83
C GLY A 446 -18.39 -32.32 27.42
N ARG A 447 -17.55 -31.54 26.74
CA ARG A 447 -17.78 -31.01 25.40
C ARG A 447 -16.45 -30.67 24.75
N GLN A 448 -16.16 -31.29 23.60
CA GLN A 448 -14.97 -30.94 22.81
C GLN A 448 -15.09 -29.51 22.29
N VAL A 449 -14.07 -28.69 22.57
CA VAL A 449 -13.99 -27.31 22.09
C VAL A 449 -13.00 -27.27 20.94
N GLN A 450 -13.52 -27.14 19.72
CA GLN A 450 -12.72 -27.14 18.48
C GLN A 450 -12.88 -25.86 17.66
N SER A 451 -13.74 -24.93 18.08
CA SER A 451 -13.98 -23.64 17.44
C SER A 451 -14.13 -22.54 18.48
N VAL A 452 -13.94 -21.28 18.07
CA VAL A 452 -14.13 -20.12 18.96
C VAL A 452 -15.55 -20.06 19.51
N PHE A 453 -16.55 -20.36 18.67
CA PHE A 453 -17.97 -20.42 19.08
C PHE A 453 -18.25 -21.45 20.18
N ALA A 454 -17.44 -22.51 20.28
CA ALA A 454 -17.62 -23.53 21.32
C ALA A 454 -17.12 -23.07 22.71
N LEU A 455 -16.48 -21.90 22.82
CA LEU A 455 -16.10 -21.28 24.10
C LEU A 455 -17.24 -20.50 24.76
N GLU A 456 -18.36 -20.32 24.08
CA GLU A 456 -19.62 -19.86 24.67
C GLU A 456 -20.23 -20.98 25.53
N MET A 457 -19.71 -21.07 26.77
CA MET A 457 -20.14 -22.00 27.82
C MET A 457 -20.33 -21.21 29.12
N GLU A 458 -20.94 -21.85 30.12
CA GLU A 458 -21.16 -21.20 31.42
C GLU A 458 -19.85 -20.75 32.07
N ASN A 459 -19.87 -19.60 32.75
CA ASN A 459 -18.67 -18.98 33.33
C ASN A 459 -17.89 -19.90 34.28
N ALA A 460 -18.58 -20.79 35.02
CA ALA A 460 -17.94 -21.74 35.92
C ALA A 460 -17.15 -22.80 35.14
N GLU A 461 -17.76 -23.39 34.11
CA GLU A 461 -17.13 -24.37 33.22
C GLU A 461 -15.94 -23.75 32.48
N ARG A 462 -16.11 -22.52 31.97
CA ARG A 462 -15.04 -21.78 31.29
C ARG A 462 -13.84 -21.54 32.21
N ARG A 463 -14.08 -21.15 33.46
CA ARG A 463 -13.00 -20.92 34.46
C ARG A 463 -12.27 -22.21 34.80
N GLU A 464 -13.00 -23.30 34.98
CA GLU A 464 -12.42 -24.61 35.27
C GLU A 464 -11.58 -25.14 34.08
N LEU A 465 -12.10 -24.99 32.86
CA LEU A 465 -11.43 -25.47 31.66
C LEU A 465 -10.22 -24.63 31.27
N LEU A 466 -10.26 -23.30 31.42
CA LEU A 466 -9.19 -22.41 30.99
C LEU A 466 -8.13 -22.16 32.06
N GLN A 467 -8.51 -22.19 33.35
CA GLN A 467 -7.59 -21.95 34.48
C GLN A 467 -6.79 -20.65 34.34
N MET A 468 -7.47 -19.59 33.87
CA MET A 468 -6.91 -18.28 33.61
C MET A 468 -7.32 -17.26 34.68
N THR A 469 -6.56 -16.17 34.76
CA THR A 469 -6.93 -15.00 35.59
C THR A 469 -8.14 -14.27 35.01
N ASP A 470 -8.81 -13.45 35.84
CA ASP A 470 -9.95 -12.64 35.38
C ASP A 470 -9.58 -11.69 34.23
N LEU A 471 -8.36 -11.13 34.24
CA LEU A 471 -7.87 -10.28 33.15
C LEU A 471 -7.70 -11.05 31.83
N GLN A 472 -7.13 -12.25 31.89
CA GLN A 472 -6.98 -13.10 30.70
C GLN A 472 -8.32 -13.57 30.14
N LEU A 473 -9.30 -13.86 31.01
CA LEU A 473 -10.66 -14.20 30.59
C LEU A 473 -11.38 -12.99 29.97
N LEU A 474 -11.08 -11.77 30.43
CA LEU A 474 -11.59 -10.54 29.82
C LEU A 474 -11.02 -10.36 28.40
N ASP A 475 -9.72 -10.61 28.20
CA ASP A 475 -9.09 -10.55 26.87
C ASP A 475 -9.75 -11.56 25.90
N ILE A 476 -10.00 -12.79 26.36
CA ILE A 476 -10.73 -13.81 25.57
C ILE A 476 -12.15 -13.36 25.24
N THR A 477 -12.85 -12.80 26.23
CA THR A 477 -14.23 -12.31 26.02
C THR A 477 -14.23 -11.19 24.98
N THR A 478 -13.26 -10.28 25.04
CA THR A 478 -13.09 -9.20 24.06
C THR A 478 -12.85 -9.74 22.66
N PHE A 479 -11.99 -10.77 22.53
CA PHE A 479 -11.78 -11.45 21.25
C PHE A 479 -13.06 -12.10 20.73
N CYS A 480 -13.76 -12.88 21.55
CA CYS A 480 -14.98 -13.59 21.15
C CYS A 480 -16.09 -12.64 20.72
N ASN A 481 -16.25 -11.50 21.39
CA ASN A 481 -17.24 -10.48 21.02
C ASN A 481 -16.94 -9.82 19.66
N ARG A 482 -15.65 -9.71 19.29
CA ARG A 482 -15.25 -9.20 17.97
C ARG A 482 -15.29 -10.26 16.89
N TYR A 483 -15.13 -11.54 17.24
CA TYR A 483 -15.06 -12.63 16.29
C TYR A 483 -16.36 -12.73 15.47
N PRO A 484 -16.28 -12.76 14.12
CA PRO A 484 -17.45 -12.54 13.29
C PRO A 484 -18.44 -13.72 13.33
N ILE A 485 -19.69 -13.43 13.69
CA ILE A 485 -20.84 -14.32 13.50
C ILE A 485 -21.66 -13.77 12.33
N VAL A 486 -21.57 -14.41 11.17
CA VAL A 486 -22.26 -13.97 9.94
C VAL A 486 -23.33 -14.96 9.55
N VAL A 487 -24.56 -14.48 9.39
CA VAL A 487 -25.68 -15.23 8.83
C VAL A 487 -25.73 -14.98 7.33
N LYS A 488 -25.60 -16.06 6.55
CA LYS A 488 -25.69 -16.03 5.09
C LYS A 488 -27.07 -16.48 4.62
N ARG A 489 -27.70 -15.69 3.75
CA ARG A 489 -28.88 -16.07 2.96
C ARG A 489 -28.59 -15.84 1.48
N TYR A 490 -29.21 -16.60 0.59
CA TYR A 490 -29.11 -16.34 -0.85
C TYR A 490 -30.42 -16.66 -1.56
N GLU A 491 -30.67 -15.93 -2.65
CA GLU A 491 -31.79 -16.16 -3.56
C GLU A 491 -31.28 -16.19 -5.01
N VAL A 492 -31.77 -17.15 -5.79
CA VAL A 492 -31.50 -17.23 -7.23
C VAL A 492 -32.66 -16.57 -7.95
N ARG A 493 -32.39 -15.49 -8.71
CA ARG A 493 -33.46 -14.81 -9.45
C ARG A 493 -33.99 -15.72 -10.55
N HIS A 494 -35.32 -15.80 -10.64
CA HIS A 494 -36.04 -16.61 -11.63
C HIS A 494 -35.63 -18.09 -11.65
N SER A 495 -35.40 -18.70 -10.47
CA SER A 495 -34.96 -20.10 -10.32
C SER A 495 -35.73 -21.13 -11.15
N ASP A 496 -37.02 -20.88 -11.40
CA ASP A 496 -37.91 -21.82 -12.08
C ASP A 496 -37.80 -21.76 -13.61
N ASN A 497 -37.19 -20.70 -14.16
CA ASN A 497 -37.06 -20.44 -15.60
C ASN A 497 -35.62 -20.05 -15.95
N ILE A 498 -34.68 -20.98 -15.83
CA ILE A 498 -33.28 -20.80 -16.26
C ILE A 498 -33.03 -21.68 -17.48
N TYR A 499 -32.65 -21.07 -18.60
CA TYR A 499 -32.24 -21.79 -19.81
C TYR A 499 -30.72 -21.85 -19.96
N ALA A 500 -30.24 -22.85 -20.69
CA ALA A 500 -28.81 -23.00 -20.95
C ALA A 500 -28.26 -21.77 -21.71
N GLY A 501 -27.18 -21.18 -21.18
CA GLY A 501 -26.54 -19.99 -21.74
C GLY A 501 -27.09 -18.65 -21.21
N GLU A 502 -28.10 -18.67 -20.34
CA GLU A 502 -28.58 -17.44 -19.68
C GLU A 502 -27.73 -17.07 -18.47
N THR A 503 -27.58 -15.76 -18.24
CA THR A 503 -26.94 -15.21 -17.05
C THR A 503 -27.82 -15.46 -15.83
N VAL A 504 -27.29 -16.19 -14.85
CA VAL A 504 -27.96 -16.47 -13.58
C VAL A 504 -27.52 -15.45 -12.53
N VAL A 505 -28.47 -14.72 -11.96
CA VAL A 505 -28.20 -13.73 -10.91
C VAL A 505 -28.48 -14.36 -9.55
N ILE A 506 -27.44 -14.44 -8.71
CA ILE A 506 -27.53 -14.91 -7.32
C ILE A 506 -27.37 -13.71 -6.42
N ARG A 507 -28.40 -13.39 -5.64
CA ARG A 507 -28.29 -12.35 -4.61
C ARG A 507 -27.93 -13.01 -3.29
N VAL A 508 -26.83 -12.56 -2.68
CA VAL A 508 -26.39 -13.02 -1.37
C VAL A 508 -26.63 -11.90 -0.36
N LEU A 509 -27.20 -12.25 0.79
CA LEU A 509 -27.35 -11.36 1.93
C LEU A 509 -26.46 -11.89 3.06
N LEU A 510 -25.55 -11.06 3.53
CA LEU A 510 -24.72 -11.31 4.71
C LEU A 510 -25.22 -10.39 5.84
N GLU A 511 -25.65 -10.98 6.94
CA GLU A 511 -26.04 -10.24 8.15
C GLU A 511 -25.01 -10.56 9.25
N ARG A 512 -24.20 -9.56 9.66
CA ARG A 512 -23.28 -9.69 10.80
C ARG A 512 -24.07 -9.52 12.09
N GLN A 513 -24.07 -10.55 12.93
CA GLN A 513 -24.65 -10.43 14.28
C GLN A 513 -23.65 -9.67 15.16
N MET A 514 -24.13 -8.60 15.80
CA MET A 514 -23.33 -7.78 16.69
C MET A 514 -23.98 -7.67 18.06
N GLU A 515 -23.17 -7.82 19.11
CA GLU A 515 -23.51 -7.42 20.47
C GLU A 515 -22.49 -6.35 20.93
N GLY A 516 -22.90 -5.07 21.02
CA GLY A 516 -22.06 -4.02 21.64
C GLY A 516 -21.64 -2.85 20.72
N GLU A 517 -20.42 -2.34 20.98
CA GLU A 517 -19.83 -1.08 20.45
C GLU A 517 -19.37 -1.16 18.97
N GLU A 518 -18.84 -0.04 18.46
CA GLU A 518 -18.24 0.07 17.11
C GLU A 518 -17.19 -1.02 16.83
N LEU A 519 -17.26 -1.55 15.61
CA LEU A 519 -16.31 -2.51 15.05
C LEU A 519 -14.90 -1.90 15.00
N GLY A 520 -13.98 -2.50 15.77
CA GLY A 520 -12.55 -2.25 15.61
C GLY A 520 -11.94 -3.19 14.56
N PRO A 521 -10.64 -3.01 14.25
CA PRO A 521 -9.93 -3.90 13.32
C PRO A 521 -9.88 -5.33 13.85
N VAL A 522 -9.60 -6.27 12.95
CA VAL A 522 -9.40 -7.69 13.25
C VAL A 522 -8.38 -7.86 14.37
N ASP A 523 -8.72 -8.66 15.39
CA ASP A 523 -7.80 -9.03 16.46
C ASP A 523 -6.75 -10.02 15.92
N ALA A 524 -5.61 -9.47 15.51
CA ALA A 524 -4.50 -10.19 14.89
C ALA A 524 -3.15 -9.70 15.45
N PRO A 525 -2.82 -10.02 16.73
CA PRO A 525 -1.65 -9.44 17.42
C PRO A 525 -0.30 -9.86 16.83
N ARG A 526 -0.29 -10.85 15.93
CA ARG A 526 0.91 -11.33 15.23
C ARG A 526 1.05 -10.71 13.84
N PHE A 527 0.04 -10.01 13.35
CA PHE A 527 0.10 -9.28 12.10
C PHE A 527 0.59 -7.84 12.38
N PRO A 528 1.50 -7.27 11.57
CA PRO A 528 2.20 -6.04 11.93
C PRO A 528 1.36 -4.77 11.81
N GLU A 529 0.23 -4.82 11.09
CA GLU A 529 -0.64 -3.68 10.79
C GLU A 529 -2.08 -4.00 11.18
N PRO A 530 -2.90 -2.99 11.51
CA PRO A 530 -4.36 -3.17 11.63
C PRO A 530 -4.92 -3.69 10.30
N LYS A 531 -5.88 -4.61 10.37
CA LYS A 531 -6.53 -5.19 9.20
C LYS A 531 -8.05 -5.17 9.40
N GLU A 532 -8.79 -4.80 8.36
CA GLU A 532 -10.25 -4.85 8.38
C GLU A 532 -10.77 -6.24 7.97
N GLU A 533 -11.98 -6.59 8.44
CA GLU A 533 -12.63 -7.84 8.01
C GLU A 533 -13.06 -7.74 6.54
N GLY A 534 -12.72 -8.76 5.76
CA GLY A 534 -13.15 -8.90 4.37
C GLY A 534 -13.54 -10.34 4.04
N TRP A 535 -14.48 -10.50 3.11
CA TRP A 535 -15.18 -11.73 2.81
C TRP A 535 -15.15 -12.02 1.32
N TRP A 536 -14.77 -13.24 0.95
CA TRP A 536 -14.98 -13.74 -0.41
C TRP A 536 -16.31 -14.47 -0.49
N LEU A 537 -17.19 -13.99 -1.36
CA LEU A 537 -18.38 -14.69 -1.80
C LEU A 537 -18.02 -15.57 -3.00
N VAL A 538 -18.07 -16.89 -2.84
CA VAL A 538 -17.64 -17.84 -3.87
C VAL A 538 -18.79 -18.74 -4.27
N VAL A 539 -18.99 -18.89 -5.58
CA VAL A 539 -19.86 -19.88 -6.21
C VAL A 539 -18.99 -20.77 -7.07
N GLY A 540 -19.08 -22.08 -6.87
CA GLY A 540 -18.29 -23.05 -7.62
C GLY A 540 -18.88 -24.45 -7.56
N ASP A 541 -18.40 -25.31 -8.45
CA ASP A 541 -18.71 -26.73 -8.49
C ASP A 541 -17.51 -27.54 -7.96
N PRO A 542 -17.62 -28.12 -6.75
CA PRO A 542 -16.56 -28.94 -6.17
C PRO A 542 -16.23 -30.19 -7.01
N SER A 543 -17.19 -30.73 -7.75
CA SER A 543 -17.00 -31.98 -8.50
C SER A 543 -16.08 -31.81 -9.71
N SER A 544 -16.14 -30.63 -10.35
CA SER A 544 -15.33 -30.28 -11.52
C SER A 544 -14.15 -29.36 -11.22
N ASN A 545 -13.97 -28.95 -9.95
CA ASN A 545 -12.97 -27.95 -9.53
C ASN A 545 -13.17 -26.59 -10.24
N GLN A 546 -14.41 -26.25 -10.58
CA GLN A 546 -14.72 -25.05 -11.34
C GLN A 546 -15.20 -23.93 -10.42
N LEU A 547 -14.48 -22.81 -10.43
CA LEU A 547 -14.95 -21.55 -9.85
C LEU A 547 -15.83 -20.85 -10.89
N VAL A 548 -17.06 -20.52 -10.50
CA VAL A 548 -18.09 -19.94 -11.38
C VAL A 548 -18.19 -18.43 -11.18
N ALA A 549 -18.22 -17.98 -9.92
CA ALA A 549 -18.26 -16.57 -9.58
C ALA A 549 -17.52 -16.31 -8.26
N ILE A 550 -16.91 -15.14 -8.17
CA ILE A 550 -16.24 -14.64 -6.97
C ILE A 550 -16.50 -13.14 -6.82
N GLU A 551 -16.71 -12.70 -5.58
CA GLU A 551 -16.82 -11.30 -5.22
C GLU A 551 -16.15 -11.08 -3.86
N TYR A 552 -15.48 -9.93 -3.67
CA TYR A 552 -14.81 -9.58 -2.42
C TYR A 552 -15.50 -8.39 -1.77
N GLU A 553 -16.02 -8.60 -0.56
CA GLU A 553 -16.77 -7.63 0.21
C GLU A 553 -16.03 -7.25 1.49
N SER A 554 -15.91 -5.96 1.77
CA SER A 554 -15.39 -5.47 3.07
C SER A 554 -16.55 -5.25 4.05
N SER A 555 -16.36 -5.68 5.30
CA SER A 555 -17.35 -5.57 6.39
C SER A 555 -17.90 -4.16 6.64
N ASP A 556 -17.14 -3.11 6.34
CA ASP A 556 -17.47 -1.70 6.57
C ASP A 556 -18.27 -1.01 5.43
N CYS A 557 -18.77 -1.77 4.45
CA CYS A 557 -19.62 -1.24 3.36
C CYS A 557 -21.07 -0.98 3.83
N GLU A 558 -21.29 -0.06 4.77
CA GLU A 558 -22.66 0.36 5.13
C GLU A 558 -23.32 1.30 4.10
N ASP A 559 -22.61 1.82 3.09
CA ASP A 559 -23.21 2.71 2.07
C ASP A 559 -22.49 2.62 0.70
N CYS A 560 -22.67 1.54 -0.05
CA CYS A 560 -22.26 1.42 -1.46
C CYS A 560 -23.48 1.22 -2.38
N SER A 561 -24.53 2.04 -2.22
CA SER A 561 -25.57 2.15 -3.26
C SER A 561 -25.07 2.90 -4.51
N ASP A 562 -23.90 3.54 -4.45
CA ASP A 562 -23.28 4.27 -5.56
C ASP A 562 -22.13 3.50 -6.25
N CYS A 563 -21.89 2.25 -5.87
CA CYS A 563 -20.80 1.42 -6.40
C CYS A 563 -21.26 0.49 -7.54
N GLU A 564 -22.54 0.60 -7.97
CA GLU A 564 -23.09 -0.07 -9.14
C GLU A 564 -22.53 0.56 -10.44
N GLU A 565 -21.37 0.10 -10.88
CA GLU A 565 -21.19 -0.17 -12.30
C GLU A 565 -20.94 -1.68 -12.46
N PRO A 566 -21.71 -2.38 -13.31
CA PRO A 566 -21.38 -3.75 -13.65
C PRO A 566 -19.98 -3.76 -14.27
N MET A 567 -19.16 -4.76 -13.91
CA MET A 567 -18.12 -5.18 -14.83
C MET A 567 -18.84 -5.60 -16.12
N GLU A 568 -18.89 -4.70 -17.10
CA GLU A 568 -19.40 -5.02 -18.43
C GLU A 568 -18.49 -6.08 -19.04
N ASP A 569 -19.05 -7.30 -19.11
CA ASP A 569 -18.78 -8.49 -19.93
C ASP A 569 -17.34 -8.82 -20.40
#